data_AF-A0A2J7Q5T8-F1
#
_entry.id   AF-A0A2J7Q5T8-F1
#
_cell.length_a   1.000
_cell.length_b   1.000
_cell.length_c   1.000
_cell.angle_alpha   90.00
_cell.angle_beta   90.00
_cell.angle_gamma   90.00
#
_symmetry.space_group_name_H-M   'P 1'
#
loop_
_entity.id
_entity.type
_entity.pdbx_description
1 polymer ?
#
loop_
_entity_poly.entity_id
_entity_poly.type
_entity_poly.pdbx_seq_one_letter_code
_entity_poly.pdbx_strand_id
1 'polypeptide(L)'
;KLVMIGDSFLTGAAENVKSYLSDKYEVLSIVKPGAGLSVLTQSITEEVSALTSMEVLVLGGGSIDLDQCKVKTAYKLITDFAILNNHINIILLNVPKRYDLQNYSHMNDEIRKYNSKLSKIAKAFTHIKFIEVDTKRNNFRKHGLHFNKFCKAHLAKQIASTVQLLLGKKSSSPLVLDWLSDITVYNDKVAADISFETDAIQNKNTNTLVACNNNRSNRTSKRVKKIPRTRTNDFLWQI
;
A
#
# COMPACT_ATOMS: atom_id res chain seq x y z
N LYS A 1 -2.28 -2.07 18.88
CA LYS A 1 -3.07 -0.82 18.86
C LYS A 1 -3.52 -0.47 17.43
N LEU A 2 -4.64 0.24 17.28
CA LEU A 2 -5.12 0.84 16.03
C LEU A 2 -5.25 2.34 16.26
N VAL A 3 -4.54 3.14 15.46
CA VAL A 3 -4.62 4.60 15.51
C VAL A 3 -5.34 5.10 14.27
N MET A 4 -6.35 5.94 14.43
CA MET A 4 -7.11 6.52 13.33
C MET A 4 -6.97 8.03 13.36
N ILE A 5 -6.49 8.63 12.27
CA ILE A 5 -6.43 10.08 12.13
C ILE A 5 -7.12 10.54 10.86
N GLY A 6 -7.90 11.61 10.99
CA GLY A 6 -8.45 12.25 9.80
C GLY A 6 -9.31 13.48 10.05
N ASP A 7 -9.96 13.91 8.97
CA ASP A 7 -10.90 15.02 9.00
C ASP A 7 -12.28 14.60 9.55
N SER A 8 -13.25 15.52 9.49
CA SER A 8 -14.63 15.34 9.92
C SER A 8 -15.34 14.05 9.44
N PHE A 9 -14.98 13.46 8.29
CA PHE A 9 -15.68 12.27 7.80
C PHE A 9 -15.40 11.02 8.66
N LEU A 10 -14.29 11.00 9.40
CA LEU A 10 -13.96 9.94 10.36
C LEU A 10 -14.61 10.12 11.73
N THR A 11 -15.38 11.20 11.97
CA THR A 11 -16.07 11.42 13.24
C THR A 11 -16.96 10.23 13.60
N GLY A 12 -16.73 9.64 14.78
CA GLY A 12 -17.48 8.46 15.26
C GLY A 12 -17.14 7.15 14.53
N ALA A 13 -16.11 7.11 13.68
CA ALA A 13 -15.67 5.87 13.04
C ALA A 13 -15.04 4.91 14.06
N ALA A 14 -14.34 5.43 15.07
CA ALA A 14 -13.64 4.64 16.08
C ALA A 14 -14.55 3.69 16.87
N GLU A 15 -15.69 4.19 17.36
CA GLU A 15 -16.68 3.40 18.09
C GLU A 15 -17.24 2.27 17.22
N ASN A 16 -17.55 2.59 15.97
CA ASN A 16 -18.02 1.60 15.01
C ASN A 16 -16.95 0.55 14.71
N VAL A 17 -15.69 0.96 14.51
CA VAL A 17 -14.58 0.02 14.25
C VAL A 17 -14.35 -0.88 15.46
N LYS A 18 -14.34 -0.31 16.66
CA LYS A 18 -14.21 -1.05 17.92
C LYS A 18 -15.29 -2.11 18.07
N SER A 19 -16.53 -1.84 17.65
CA SER A 19 -17.61 -2.84 17.68
C SER A 19 -17.40 -4.05 16.77
N TYR A 20 -16.55 -3.93 15.73
CA TYR A 20 -16.20 -5.02 14.82
C TYR A 20 -14.87 -5.70 15.16
N LEU A 21 -14.10 -5.14 16.10
CA LEU A 21 -12.84 -5.69 16.58
C LEU A 21 -13.05 -6.33 17.95
N SER A 22 -12.27 -7.37 18.29
CA SER A 22 -12.28 -7.93 19.65
C SER A 22 -11.71 -6.95 20.67
N ASP A 23 -12.01 -7.13 21.95
CA ASP A 23 -11.47 -6.32 23.06
C ASP A 23 -9.93 -6.32 23.17
N LYS A 24 -9.25 -7.22 22.44
CA LYS A 24 -7.79 -7.25 22.31
C LYS A 24 -7.21 -6.04 21.55
N TYR A 25 -8.03 -5.28 20.84
CA TYR A 25 -7.59 -4.11 20.09
C TYR A 25 -7.89 -2.82 20.86
N GLU A 26 -6.84 -2.09 21.22
CA GLU A 26 -6.97 -0.69 21.61
C GLU A 26 -7.16 0.17 20.35
N VAL A 27 -8.25 0.95 20.29
CA VAL A 27 -8.57 1.85 19.17
C VAL A 27 -8.49 3.30 19.66
N LEU A 28 -7.55 4.07 19.13
CA LEU A 28 -7.40 5.50 19.35
C LEU A 28 -7.84 6.25 18.09
N SER A 29 -8.60 7.34 18.24
CA SER A 29 -8.99 8.18 17.11
C SER A 29 -8.78 9.66 17.39
N ILE A 30 -8.13 10.32 16.44
CA ILE A 30 -7.87 11.76 16.43
C ILE A 30 -8.57 12.34 15.21
N VAL A 31 -9.61 13.13 15.44
CA VAL A 31 -10.37 13.78 14.37
C VAL A 31 -10.12 15.29 14.45
N LYS A 32 -9.62 15.87 13.36
CA LYS A 32 -9.40 17.32 13.23
C LYS A 32 -10.24 17.87 12.07
N PRO A 33 -11.48 18.32 12.34
CA PRO A 33 -12.34 18.90 11.31
C PRO A 33 -11.66 20.09 10.62
N GLY A 34 -11.74 20.16 9.29
CA GLY A 34 -11.15 21.25 8.51
C GLY A 34 -9.62 21.23 8.40
N ALA A 35 -8.95 20.18 8.91
CA ALA A 35 -7.51 20.05 8.77
C ALA A 35 -7.12 19.49 7.39
N GLY A 36 -6.11 20.12 6.77
CA GLY A 36 -5.39 19.54 5.64
C GLY A 36 -4.40 18.47 6.09
N LEU A 37 -3.85 17.72 5.13
CA LEU A 37 -2.96 16.60 5.43
C LEU A 37 -1.72 16.97 6.24
N SER A 38 -1.15 18.17 6.03
CA SER A 38 0.04 18.62 6.79
C SER A 38 -0.22 18.69 8.29
N VAL A 39 -1.36 19.26 8.67
CA VAL A 39 -1.78 19.34 10.07
C VAL A 39 -2.04 17.94 10.61
N LEU A 40 -2.72 17.08 9.84
CA LEU A 40 -2.98 15.70 10.27
C LEU A 40 -1.68 14.92 10.52
N THR A 41 -0.74 14.89 9.58
CA THR A 41 0.50 14.13 9.74
C THR A 41 1.38 14.66 10.87
N GLN A 42 1.46 15.99 11.03
CA GLN A 42 2.20 16.59 12.15
C GLN A 42 1.58 16.22 13.50
N SER A 43 0.26 16.16 13.56
CA SER A 43 -0.48 15.89 14.81
C SER A 43 -0.38 14.47 15.33
N ILE A 44 0.17 13.54 14.54
CA ILE A 44 0.30 12.13 14.92
C ILE A 44 1.76 11.67 14.87
N THR A 45 2.70 12.58 14.68
CA THR A 45 4.12 12.22 14.48
C THR A 45 4.69 11.52 15.71
N GLU A 46 4.36 11.99 16.91
CA GLU A 46 4.82 11.39 18.16
C GLU A 46 4.20 10.00 18.35
N GLU A 47 2.88 9.87 18.19
CA GLU A 47 2.18 8.60 18.33
C GLU A 47 2.66 7.57 17.31
N VAL A 48 2.87 7.97 16.05
CA VAL A 48 3.34 7.08 14.97
C VAL A 48 4.77 6.63 15.21
N SER A 49 5.64 7.47 15.78
CA SER A 49 7.01 7.07 16.08
C SER A 49 7.08 5.97 17.14
N ALA A 50 6.08 5.90 18.03
CA ALA A 50 5.96 4.84 19.03
C ALA A 50 5.28 3.56 18.50
N LEU A 51 4.70 3.58 17.30
CA LEU A 51 4.01 2.41 16.73
C LEU A 51 4.98 1.38 16.14
N THR A 52 4.54 0.13 16.10
CA THR A 52 5.28 -1.01 15.52
C THR A 52 4.58 -1.65 14.32
N SER A 53 5.23 -2.63 13.69
CA SER A 53 4.66 -3.40 12.57
C SER A 53 3.48 -4.29 12.95
N MET A 54 3.20 -4.45 14.25
CA MET A 54 2.02 -5.16 14.77
C MET A 54 0.83 -4.22 14.99
N GLU A 55 0.98 -2.96 14.61
CA GLU A 55 -0.01 -1.92 14.78
C GLU A 55 -0.36 -1.30 13.43
N VAL A 56 -1.50 -0.61 13.42
CA VAL A 56 -2.07 -0.08 12.18
C VAL A 56 -2.44 1.37 12.40
N LEU A 57 -2.04 2.21 11.44
CA LEU A 57 -2.49 3.58 11.30
C LEU A 57 -3.54 3.66 10.19
N VAL A 58 -4.70 4.25 10.46
CA VAL A 58 -5.68 4.64 9.43
C VAL A 58 -5.56 6.14 9.22
N LEU A 59 -5.27 6.56 8.00
CA LEU A 59 -5.19 7.97 7.61
C LEU A 59 -6.28 8.29 6.60
N GLY A 60 -7.16 9.23 6.95
CA GLY A 60 -8.21 9.75 6.08
C GLY A 60 -8.19 11.27 6.01
N GLY A 61 -7.91 11.83 4.83
CA GLY A 61 -7.88 13.28 4.65
C GLY A 61 -7.60 13.66 3.20
N GLY A 62 -7.39 14.95 2.95
CA GLY A 62 -7.10 15.49 1.61
C GLY A 62 -8.24 16.31 1.00
N SER A 63 -9.44 16.29 1.58
CA SER A 63 -10.59 17.09 1.12
C SER A 63 -10.25 18.59 1.11
N ILE A 64 -9.60 19.07 2.17
CA ILE A 64 -9.17 20.48 2.29
C ILE A 64 -8.03 20.82 1.33
N ASP A 65 -7.09 19.90 1.11
CA ASP A 65 -6.00 20.10 0.16
C ASP A 65 -6.51 20.21 -1.28
N LEU A 66 -7.58 19.49 -1.61
CA LEU A 66 -8.30 19.60 -2.88
C LEU A 66 -9.02 20.95 -3.00
N ASP A 67 -9.74 21.37 -1.97
CA ASP A 67 -10.43 22.67 -1.93
C ASP A 67 -9.46 23.85 -2.08
N GLN A 68 -8.22 23.70 -1.60
CA GLN A 68 -7.16 24.71 -1.70
C GLN A 68 -6.27 24.56 -2.96
N CYS A 69 -6.59 23.65 -3.88
CA CYS A 69 -5.79 23.37 -5.08
C CYS A 69 -4.33 22.93 -4.78
N LYS A 70 -4.06 22.36 -3.60
CA LYS A 70 -2.73 21.92 -3.11
C LYS A 70 -2.46 20.42 -3.36
N VAL A 71 -3.04 19.87 -4.42
CA VAL A 71 -3.02 18.42 -4.73
C VAL A 71 -1.60 17.85 -4.86
N LYS A 72 -0.68 18.58 -5.50
CA LYS A 72 0.72 18.16 -5.64
C LYS A 72 1.41 18.04 -4.28
N THR A 73 1.18 19.00 -3.39
CA THR A 73 1.70 19.01 -2.03
C THR A 73 1.13 17.84 -1.23
N ALA A 74 -0.16 17.55 -1.38
CA ALA A 74 -0.80 16.39 -0.75
C ALA A 74 -0.15 15.06 -1.17
N TYR A 75 0.11 14.86 -2.47
CA TYR A 75 0.79 13.63 -2.92
C TYR A 75 2.21 13.51 -2.37
N LYS A 76 2.97 14.60 -2.40
CA LYS A 76 4.33 14.62 -1.86
C LYS A 76 4.30 14.25 -0.38
N LEU A 77 3.44 14.90 0.39
CA LEU A 77 3.34 14.67 1.82
C LEU A 77 2.93 13.24 2.17
N ILE A 78 1.97 12.64 1.45
CA ILE A 78 1.62 11.22 1.66
C ILE A 78 2.78 10.30 1.29
N THR A 79 3.53 10.62 0.22
CA THR A 79 4.68 9.82 -0.21
C THR A 79 5.82 9.91 0.80
N ASP A 80 6.15 11.12 1.26
CA ASP A 80 7.18 11.34 2.28
C ASP A 80 6.77 10.65 3.59
N PHE A 81 5.50 10.77 4.00
CA PHE A 81 4.96 10.09 5.17
C PHE A 81 5.03 8.56 5.05
N ALA A 82 4.75 8.00 3.87
CA ALA A 82 4.87 6.57 3.60
C ALA A 82 6.31 6.06 3.69
N ILE A 83 7.27 6.85 3.18
CA ILE A 83 8.71 6.53 3.22
C ILE A 83 9.23 6.56 4.66
N LEU A 84 8.89 7.60 5.41
CA LEU A 84 9.37 7.79 6.79
C LEU A 84 8.81 6.76 7.77
N ASN A 85 7.59 6.27 7.53
CA ASN A 85 6.88 5.36 8.44
C ASN A 85 6.72 3.95 7.85
N ASN A 86 7.81 3.41 7.30
CA ASN A 86 7.84 2.07 6.70
C ASN A 86 7.85 0.92 7.73
N HIS A 87 7.99 1.24 9.01
CA HIS A 87 7.99 0.30 10.13
C HIS A 87 6.59 -0.09 10.61
N ILE A 88 5.54 0.58 10.12
CA ILE A 88 4.14 0.36 10.52
C ILE A 88 3.25 -0.01 9.34
N ASN A 89 2.08 -0.59 9.60
CA ASN A 89 1.07 -0.76 8.56
C ASN A 89 0.20 0.50 8.47
N ILE A 90 -0.05 0.97 7.25
CA ILE A 90 -0.87 2.15 7.00
C ILE A 90 -2.07 1.77 6.13
N ILE A 91 -3.26 2.18 6.54
CA ILE A 91 -4.49 2.13 5.76
C ILE A 91 -4.80 3.56 5.31
N LEU A 92 -4.71 3.80 3.99
CA LEU A 92 -5.11 5.07 3.36
C LEU A 92 -6.57 4.97 2.90
N LEU A 93 -7.36 5.97 3.27
CA LEU A 93 -8.74 6.10 2.80
C LEU A 93 -8.79 7.07 1.61
N ASN A 94 -9.71 6.83 0.68
CA ASN A 94 -10.00 7.77 -0.39
C ASN A 94 -10.77 9.01 0.13
N VAL A 95 -10.70 10.11 -0.62
CA VAL A 95 -11.55 11.29 -0.37
C VAL A 95 -12.95 11.00 -0.91
N PRO A 96 -14.03 11.12 -0.11
CA PRO A 96 -15.38 10.86 -0.57
C PRO A 96 -15.84 11.86 -1.65
N LYS A 97 -16.75 11.42 -2.52
CA LYS A 97 -17.43 12.30 -3.47
C LYS A 97 -18.26 13.35 -2.72
N ARG A 98 -18.30 14.59 -3.23
CA ARG A 98 -19.08 15.71 -2.68
C ARG A 98 -20.43 15.83 -3.40
N TYR A 99 -21.51 15.43 -2.72
CA TYR A 99 -22.88 15.58 -3.21
C TYR A 99 -23.57 16.86 -2.72
N ASP A 100 -22.90 17.62 -1.85
CA ASP A 100 -23.26 19.00 -1.52
C ASP A 100 -23.03 19.95 -2.71
N LEU A 101 -22.20 19.56 -3.67
CA LEU A 101 -21.91 20.28 -4.90
C LEU A 101 -22.77 19.76 -6.06
N GLN A 102 -22.92 20.58 -7.10
CA GLN A 102 -23.55 20.15 -8.36
C GLN A 102 -22.80 18.95 -8.96
N ASN A 103 -23.54 18.02 -9.59
CA ASN A 103 -22.97 16.77 -10.10
C ASN A 103 -21.84 16.97 -11.12
N TYR A 104 -21.91 18.06 -11.88
CA TYR A 104 -20.91 18.48 -12.88
C TYR A 104 -19.86 19.44 -12.32
N SER A 105 -19.77 19.60 -11.00
CA SER A 105 -18.70 20.39 -10.39
C SER A 105 -17.34 19.76 -10.70
N HIS A 106 -16.41 20.62 -11.12
CA HIS A 106 -15.01 20.24 -11.36
C HIS A 106 -14.38 19.52 -10.14
N MET A 107 -14.85 19.84 -8.94
CA MET A 107 -14.37 19.23 -7.70
C MET A 107 -14.51 17.71 -7.66
N ASN A 108 -15.62 17.14 -8.13
CA ASN A 108 -15.80 15.69 -8.12
C ASN A 108 -14.89 14.98 -9.15
N ASP A 109 -14.55 15.66 -10.24
CA ASP A 109 -13.55 15.18 -11.20
C ASP A 109 -12.14 15.21 -10.60
N GLU A 110 -11.80 16.26 -9.86
CA GLU A 110 -10.54 16.36 -9.13
C GLU A 110 -10.42 15.32 -8.03
N ILE A 111 -11.47 15.09 -7.24
CA ILE A 111 -11.53 14.00 -6.24
C ILE A 111 -11.27 12.64 -6.92
N ARG A 112 -11.88 12.37 -8.08
CA ARG A 112 -11.65 11.11 -8.82
C ARG A 112 -10.20 10.98 -9.28
N LYS A 113 -9.63 12.04 -9.87
CA LYS A 113 -8.21 12.06 -10.30
C LYS A 113 -7.28 11.85 -9.10
N TYR A 114 -7.58 12.52 -7.99
CA TYR A 114 -6.87 12.41 -6.72
C TYR A 114 -6.85 10.99 -6.19
N ASN A 115 -8.03 10.39 -6.01
CA ASN A 115 -8.17 9.02 -5.51
C ASN A 115 -7.48 7.99 -6.43
N SER A 116 -7.57 8.17 -7.75
CA SER A 116 -6.88 7.31 -8.72
C SER A 116 -5.36 7.36 -8.54
N LYS A 117 -4.80 8.56 -8.35
CA LYS A 117 -3.36 8.74 -8.12
C LYS A 117 -2.95 8.22 -6.73
N LEU A 118 -3.76 8.48 -5.70
CA LEU A 118 -3.53 8.01 -4.34
C LEU A 118 -3.49 6.48 -4.25
N SER A 119 -4.41 5.79 -4.93
CA SER A 119 -4.39 4.33 -5.04
C SER A 119 -3.12 3.80 -5.71
N LYS A 120 -2.60 4.49 -6.74
CA LYS A 120 -1.33 4.12 -7.39
C LYS A 120 -0.13 4.32 -6.46
N ILE A 121 -0.11 5.41 -5.68
CA ILE A 121 0.93 5.65 -4.66
C ILE A 121 0.88 4.54 -3.62
N ALA A 122 -0.29 4.23 -3.07
CA ALA A 122 -0.45 3.17 -2.07
C ALA A 122 0.06 1.80 -2.58
N LYS A 123 -0.17 1.46 -3.85
CA LYS A 123 0.32 0.22 -4.47
C LYS A 123 1.84 0.13 -4.57
N ALA A 124 2.56 1.24 -4.52
CA ALA A 124 4.02 1.25 -4.55
C ALA A 124 4.64 0.84 -3.20
N PHE A 125 3.87 0.84 -2.11
CA PHE A 125 4.33 0.55 -0.76
C PHE A 125 3.65 -0.72 -0.21
N THR A 126 4.43 -1.70 0.22
CA THR A 126 3.91 -3.01 0.67
C THR A 126 3.18 -2.93 2.00
N HIS A 127 3.61 -2.03 2.88
CA HIS A 127 3.02 -1.73 4.19
C HIS A 127 1.77 -0.85 4.11
N ILE A 128 1.38 -0.41 2.91
CA ILE A 128 0.20 0.44 2.70
C ILE A 128 -0.94 -0.36 2.06
N LYS A 129 -2.14 -0.18 2.61
CA LYS A 129 -3.40 -0.62 2.01
C LYS A 129 -4.28 0.57 1.71
N PHE A 130 -4.88 0.56 0.53
CA PHE A 130 -5.85 1.58 0.13
C PHE A 130 -7.25 1.03 0.25
N ILE A 131 -8.13 1.73 0.96
CA ILE A 131 -9.57 1.41 1.05
C ILE A 131 -10.34 2.48 0.27
N GLU A 132 -11.08 2.01 -0.72
CA GLU A 132 -12.05 2.83 -1.45
C GLU A 132 -13.41 2.75 -0.74
N VAL A 133 -13.86 3.88 -0.21
CA VAL A 133 -15.18 4.02 0.40
C VAL A 133 -16.25 4.20 -0.68
N ASP A 134 -17.40 3.55 -0.52
CA ASP A 134 -18.52 3.65 -1.46
C ASP A 134 -19.05 5.09 -1.55
N THR A 135 -19.00 5.63 -2.76
CA THR A 135 -19.36 7.01 -3.06
C THR A 135 -20.76 7.16 -3.63
N LYS A 136 -21.69 6.20 -3.47
CA LYS A 136 -23.10 6.37 -3.88
C LYS A 136 -23.85 7.40 -3.04
N ARG A 137 -24.79 8.15 -3.63
CA ARG A 137 -25.55 9.23 -2.97
C ARG A 137 -26.31 8.79 -1.72
N ASN A 138 -26.84 7.57 -1.71
CA ASN A 138 -27.59 6.99 -0.60
C ASN A 138 -26.71 6.72 0.64
N ASN A 139 -25.39 6.79 0.52
CA ASN A 139 -24.44 6.65 1.62
C ASN A 139 -24.16 7.97 2.37
N PHE A 140 -24.72 9.08 1.89
CA PHE A 140 -24.51 10.41 2.46
C PHE A 140 -25.76 10.91 3.19
N ARG A 141 -25.55 11.87 4.11
CA ARG A 141 -26.62 12.64 4.74
C ARG A 141 -27.37 13.50 3.72
N LYS A 142 -28.46 14.14 4.16
CA LYS A 142 -29.27 15.03 3.31
C LYS A 142 -28.44 16.10 2.61
N HIS A 143 -27.47 16.70 3.31
CA HIS A 143 -26.61 17.74 2.75
C HIS A 143 -25.51 17.22 1.81
N GLY A 144 -25.27 15.91 1.70
CA GLY A 144 -24.36 15.34 0.68
C GLY A 144 -22.85 15.40 0.94
N LEU A 145 -22.41 16.05 2.01
CA LEU A 145 -20.98 16.15 2.38
C LEU A 145 -20.51 15.03 3.32
N HIS A 146 -21.34 14.65 4.29
CA HIS A 146 -20.98 13.67 5.33
C HIS A 146 -21.68 12.34 5.10
N PHE A 147 -21.02 11.25 5.48
CA PHE A 147 -21.61 9.92 5.50
C PHE A 147 -22.77 9.81 6.49
N ASN A 148 -23.77 9.01 6.10
CA ASN A 148 -24.83 8.59 7.01
C ASN A 148 -24.36 7.45 7.92
N LYS A 149 -25.22 7.02 8.86
CA LYS A 149 -24.89 5.98 9.83
C LYS A 149 -24.54 4.64 9.16
N PHE A 150 -25.26 4.28 8.10
CA PHE A 150 -25.03 3.04 7.35
C PHE A 150 -23.64 3.00 6.72
N CYS A 151 -23.26 4.05 6.00
CA CYS A 151 -21.95 4.12 5.34
C CYS A 151 -20.80 4.16 6.36
N LYS A 152 -20.97 4.84 7.50
CA LYS A 152 -19.99 4.82 8.59
C LYS A 152 -19.79 3.42 9.17
N ALA A 153 -20.88 2.67 9.38
CA ALA A 153 -20.79 1.27 9.83
C ALA A 153 -20.14 0.37 8.78
N HIS A 154 -20.46 0.55 7.50
CA HIS A 154 -19.84 -0.19 6.41
C HIS A 154 -18.34 0.09 6.31
N LEU A 155 -17.93 1.36 6.34
CA LEU A 155 -16.53 1.76 6.37
C LEU A 155 -15.80 1.17 7.57
N ALA A 156 -16.41 1.21 8.75
CA ALA A 156 -15.85 0.62 9.95
C ALA A 156 -15.62 -0.89 9.81
N LYS A 157 -16.58 -1.61 9.22
CA LYS A 157 -16.43 -3.03 8.91
C LYS A 157 -15.27 -3.28 7.93
N GLN A 158 -15.16 -2.48 6.87
CA GLN A 158 -14.04 -2.59 5.90
C GLN A 158 -12.68 -2.35 6.57
N ILE A 159 -12.57 -1.34 7.43
CA ILE A 159 -11.36 -1.06 8.22
C ILE A 159 -11.03 -2.24 9.13
N ALA A 160 -12.00 -2.74 9.92
CA ALA A 160 -11.80 -3.85 10.83
C ALA A 160 -11.33 -5.13 10.10
N SER A 161 -11.97 -5.49 8.99
CA SER A 161 -11.54 -6.63 8.17
C SER A 161 -10.13 -6.45 7.60
N THR A 162 -9.77 -5.23 7.19
CA THR A 162 -8.42 -4.92 6.69
C THR A 162 -7.37 -5.03 7.80
N VAL A 163 -7.67 -4.55 9.00
CA VAL A 163 -6.81 -4.68 10.19
C VAL A 163 -6.57 -6.16 10.52
N GLN A 164 -7.64 -6.96 10.55
CA GLN A 164 -7.53 -8.40 10.79
C GLN A 164 -6.72 -9.11 9.70
N LEU A 165 -6.84 -8.72 8.43
CA LEU A 165 -6.01 -9.26 7.35
C LEU A 165 -4.54 -8.90 7.52
N LEU A 166 -4.24 -7.64 7.90
CA LEU A 166 -2.88 -7.16 8.05
C LEU A 166 -2.15 -7.85 9.21
N LEU A 167 -2.83 -7.98 10.35
CA LEU A 167 -2.25 -8.52 11.58
C LEU A 167 -2.45 -10.04 11.72
N GLY A 168 -3.46 -10.60 11.05
CA GLY A 168 -3.77 -12.02 11.03
C GLY A 168 -3.00 -12.81 9.99
N LYS A 169 -2.13 -12.16 9.19
CA LYS A 169 -1.06 -12.85 8.48
C LYS A 169 -0.12 -13.48 9.51
N LYS A 170 -0.45 -14.68 9.99
CA LYS A 170 0.56 -15.60 10.48
C LYS A 170 1.62 -15.65 9.39
N SER A 171 2.88 -15.44 9.76
CA SER A 171 3.98 -15.92 8.94
C SER A 171 3.62 -17.36 8.60
N SER A 172 3.26 -17.63 7.34
CA SER A 172 3.34 -18.99 6.86
C SER A 172 4.77 -19.37 7.21
N SER A 173 4.94 -20.35 8.10
CA SER A 173 6.25 -20.95 8.32
C SER A 173 6.90 -21.09 6.94
N PRO A 174 8.15 -20.63 6.74
CA PRO A 174 8.80 -20.73 5.45
C PRO A 174 8.53 -22.14 4.93
N LEU A 175 7.99 -22.21 3.71
CA LEU A 175 7.51 -23.45 3.12
C LEU A 175 8.73 -24.37 3.09
N VAL A 176 8.84 -25.26 4.08
CA VAL A 176 9.93 -26.21 4.18
C VAL A 176 9.69 -27.14 3.00
N LEU A 177 10.52 -26.94 1.98
CA LEU A 177 10.50 -27.79 0.81
C LEU A 177 11.09 -29.13 1.27
N ASP A 178 10.23 -30.11 1.55
CA ASP A 178 10.63 -31.47 1.98
C ASP A 178 11.66 -32.11 1.04
N TRP A 179 11.70 -31.72 -0.23
CA TRP A 179 12.68 -32.23 -1.18
C TRP A 179 14.11 -31.70 -0.97
N LEU A 180 14.31 -30.63 -0.18
CA LEU A 180 15.65 -30.16 0.19
C LEU A 180 16.23 -30.91 1.39
N SER A 181 15.37 -31.44 2.29
CA SER A 181 15.83 -32.32 3.38
C SER A 181 16.44 -33.62 2.87
N ASP A 182 15.97 -34.12 1.74
CA ASP A 182 16.51 -35.34 1.13
C ASP A 182 17.92 -35.13 0.55
N ILE A 183 18.26 -33.90 0.12
CA ILE A 183 19.59 -33.57 -0.42
C ILE A 183 20.64 -33.53 0.70
N THR A 184 20.28 -33.04 1.90
CA THR A 184 21.19 -33.05 3.05
C THR A 184 21.47 -34.47 3.55
N VAL A 185 20.47 -35.36 3.53
CA VAL A 185 20.67 -36.77 3.90
C VAL A 185 21.53 -37.52 2.86
N TYR A 186 21.47 -37.12 1.59
CA TYR A 186 22.32 -37.70 0.55
C TYR A 186 23.79 -37.30 0.70
N ASN A 187 24.06 -36.04 1.06
CA ASN A 187 25.44 -35.56 1.23
C ASN A 187 26.11 -36.12 2.50
N ASP A 188 25.36 -36.32 3.59
CA ASP A 188 25.92 -36.92 4.82
C ASP A 188 26.19 -38.42 4.68
N LYS A 189 25.44 -39.13 3.82
CA LYS A 189 25.75 -40.53 3.46
C LYS A 189 26.95 -40.64 2.52
N VAL A 190 27.11 -39.71 1.58
CA VAL A 190 28.27 -39.70 0.67
C VAL A 190 29.56 -39.29 1.39
N ALA A 191 29.49 -38.46 2.44
CA ALA A 191 30.66 -38.12 3.26
C ALA A 191 31.11 -39.25 4.20
N ALA A 192 30.23 -40.19 4.56
CA ALA A 192 30.55 -41.35 5.40
C ALA A 192 31.24 -42.49 4.63
N ASP A 193 31.05 -42.57 3.31
CA ASP A 193 31.61 -43.63 2.46
C ASP A 193 32.95 -43.25 1.79
N ILE A 194 33.48 -42.05 2.04
CA ILE A 194 34.80 -41.61 1.53
C ILE A 194 35.74 -41.40 2.72
N SER A 195 36.09 -42.50 3.39
CA SER A 195 37.30 -42.60 4.20
C SER A 195 38.27 -43.55 3.51
N PHE A 196 39.13 -43.00 2.66
CA PHE A 196 40.42 -43.62 2.35
C PHE A 196 41.50 -42.54 2.23
N GLU A 197 42.69 -42.98 2.63
CA GLU A 197 43.82 -42.22 3.10
C GLU A 197 44.38 -41.16 2.13
N THR A 198 44.97 -40.18 2.79
CA THR A 198 45.87 -39.14 2.32
C THR A 198 47.02 -39.70 1.47
N ASP A 199 47.37 -39.00 0.39
CA ASP A 199 48.74 -38.53 0.23
C ASP A 199 48.84 -37.33 -0.72
N ALA A 200 49.80 -36.48 -0.38
CA ALA A 200 50.05 -35.15 -0.94
C ALA A 200 50.29 -35.14 -2.45
N ILE A 201 49.86 -34.05 -3.12
CA ILE A 201 50.62 -33.35 -4.16
C ILE A 201 50.05 -31.93 -4.33
N GLN A 202 50.97 -30.97 -4.36
CA GLN A 202 50.74 -29.58 -4.65
C GLN A 202 50.16 -29.34 -6.05
N ASN A 203 49.48 -28.20 -6.16
CA ASN A 203 49.63 -27.18 -7.20
C ASN A 203 48.62 -27.11 -8.35
N LYS A 204 48.21 -25.84 -8.56
CA LYS A 204 47.78 -25.16 -9.80
C LYS A 204 46.30 -25.20 -10.20
N ASN A 205 45.68 -24.01 -10.01
CA ASN A 205 44.89 -23.25 -10.98
C ASN A 205 44.31 -24.03 -12.17
N THR A 206 42.99 -24.02 -12.30
CA THR A 206 42.33 -23.48 -13.51
C THR A 206 40.85 -23.24 -13.26
N ASN A 207 40.39 -22.10 -13.76
CA ASN A 207 38.99 -21.71 -13.87
C ASN A 207 38.21 -22.69 -14.75
N THR A 208 37.07 -23.18 -14.27
CA THR A 208 36.04 -23.73 -15.16
C THR A 208 34.66 -23.33 -14.65
N LEU A 209 34.11 -22.28 -15.26
CA LEU A 209 32.71 -21.90 -15.16
C LEU A 209 31.86 -23.03 -15.76
N VAL A 210 31.03 -23.65 -14.93
CA VAL A 210 30.01 -24.60 -15.35
C VAL A 210 28.92 -23.83 -16.09
N ALA A 211 28.90 -23.99 -17.41
CA ALA A 211 27.85 -23.48 -18.28
C ALA A 211 26.56 -24.30 -18.06
N CYS A 212 25.58 -23.70 -17.40
CA CYS A 212 24.22 -24.23 -17.38
C CYS A 212 23.54 -23.96 -18.73
N ASN A 213 23.55 -25.01 -19.56
CA ASN A 213 22.76 -25.13 -20.79
C ASN A 213 21.26 -25.06 -20.47
N ASN A 214 20.68 -23.86 -20.61
CA ASN A 214 19.23 -23.69 -20.65
C ASN A 214 18.83 -23.40 -22.09
N ASN A 215 18.36 -24.45 -22.78
CA ASN A 215 17.62 -24.37 -24.04
C ASN A 215 16.32 -23.58 -23.81
N ARG A 216 16.39 -22.25 -23.89
CA ARG A 216 15.23 -21.39 -24.09
C ARG A 216 15.15 -21.04 -25.56
N SER A 217 14.10 -21.51 -26.23
CA SER A 217 13.77 -21.12 -27.59
C SER A 217 13.62 -19.60 -27.64
N ASN A 218 14.58 -18.95 -28.32
CA ASN A 218 14.54 -17.52 -28.56
C ASN A 218 13.29 -17.20 -29.37
N ARG A 219 12.31 -16.53 -28.74
CA ARG A 219 11.09 -16.06 -29.38
C ARG A 219 11.46 -14.94 -30.36
N THR A 220 11.68 -15.29 -31.62
CA THR A 220 11.93 -14.32 -32.69
C THR A 220 10.62 -13.63 -33.06
N SER A 221 10.49 -12.35 -32.69
CA SER A 221 9.38 -11.52 -33.13
C SER A 221 9.54 -11.21 -34.61
N LYS A 222 8.62 -11.71 -35.46
CA LYS A 222 8.50 -11.32 -36.88
C LYS A 222 7.98 -9.88 -37.08
N ARG A 223 7.80 -9.10 -36.02
CA ARG A 223 7.28 -7.73 -36.10
C ARG A 223 8.32 -6.81 -36.74
N VAL A 224 8.03 -6.35 -37.96
CA VAL A 224 8.80 -5.30 -38.63
C VAL A 224 8.74 -4.03 -37.77
N LYS A 225 9.90 -3.60 -37.25
CA LYS A 225 10.01 -2.35 -36.48
C LYS A 225 9.80 -1.18 -37.43
N LYS A 226 8.70 -0.44 -37.28
CA LYS A 226 8.50 0.82 -37.98
C LYS A 226 9.43 1.89 -37.37
N ILE A 227 10.08 2.66 -38.23
CA ILE A 227 10.92 3.80 -37.84
C ILE A 227 10.01 4.84 -37.15
N PRO A 228 10.43 5.43 -36.02
CA PRO A 228 9.67 6.50 -35.36
C PRO A 228 9.43 7.64 -36.34
N ARG A 229 8.16 7.96 -36.63
CA ARG A 229 7.80 9.19 -37.33
C ARG A 229 7.84 10.34 -36.32
N THR A 230 8.80 11.23 -36.48
CA THR A 230 8.81 12.52 -35.80
C THR A 230 7.65 13.36 -36.33
N ARG A 231 6.65 13.65 -35.49
CA ARG A 231 5.59 14.62 -35.81
C ARG A 231 6.06 15.99 -35.36
N THR A 232 6.84 16.67 -36.19
CA THR A 232 7.36 18.01 -35.89
C THR A 232 6.32 19.13 -36.06
N ASN A 233 5.14 18.84 -36.61
CA ASN A 233 4.15 19.86 -36.99
C ASN A 233 2.82 19.77 -36.21
N ASP A 234 2.74 18.94 -35.16
CA ASP A 234 1.49 18.72 -34.40
C ASP A 234 1.27 19.73 -33.25
N PHE A 235 2.22 20.63 -33.00
CA PHE A 235 2.08 21.67 -31.98
C PHE A 235 1.94 23.04 -32.62
N LEU A 236 0.71 23.37 -33.02
CA LEU A 236 0.28 24.74 -33.26
C LEU A 236 0.12 25.45 -31.91
N TRP A 237 1.23 25.95 -31.36
CA TRP A 237 1.16 27.12 -30.49
C TRP A 237 1.39 28.34 -31.39
N GLN A 238 0.28 28.92 -31.87
CA GLN A 238 0.32 30.26 -32.41
C GLN A 238 0.53 31.22 -31.23
N ILE A 239 1.55 32.07 -31.38
CA ILE A 239 1.94 33.15 -30.46
C ILE A 239 0.93 34.29 -30.59
#